data_AF-A0A497AKY1-F1
#
_entry.id   AF-A0A497AKY1-F1
#
_cell.length_a   1.000
_cell.length_b   1.000
_cell.length_c   1.000
_cell.angle_alpha   90.00
_cell.angle_beta   90.00
_cell.angle_gamma   90.00
#
_symmetry.space_group_name_H-M   'P 1'
#
loop_
_entity.id
_entity.type
_entity.pdbx_description
1 polymer ?
#
loop_
_entity_poly.entity_id
_entity_poly.type
_entity_poly.pdbx_seq_one_letter_code
_entity_poly.pdbx_strand_id
1 'polypeptide(L)'
;MADYCTVAQVKALLNASESGDDALLADLVTRASAMVDSYTRRRTFAERIETRYYTPGEDTSGRLLFLDDDLLSITTLTNGDGTIIAATDYVLRPANILPAWGIRLKASSGISWT
;
A
#
# COMPACT_ATOMS: atom_id res chain seq x y z
N MET A 1 -9.88 -8.59 -5.22
CA MET A 1 -10.51 -7.90 -4.07
C MET A 1 -10.12 -8.68 -2.84
N ALA A 2 -9.65 -8.00 -1.79
CA ALA A 2 -9.25 -8.65 -0.56
C ALA A 2 -10.40 -8.62 0.44
N ASP A 3 -10.63 -9.71 1.16
CA ASP A 3 -11.63 -9.77 2.21
C ASP A 3 -11.03 -9.28 3.53
N TYR A 4 -11.70 -8.34 4.20
CA TYR A 4 -11.21 -7.73 5.44
C TYR A 4 -11.58 -8.48 6.71
N CYS A 5 -12.41 -9.51 6.58
CA CYS A 5 -12.72 -10.42 7.66
C CYS A 5 -12.99 -11.82 7.12
N THR A 6 -13.08 -12.79 8.00
CA THR A 6 -13.37 -14.18 7.67
C THR A 6 -14.79 -14.54 8.10
N VAL A 7 -15.38 -15.54 7.44
CA VAL A 7 -16.67 -16.12 7.85
C VAL A 7 -16.63 -16.59 9.31
N ALA A 8 -15.50 -17.12 9.77
CA ALA A 8 -15.31 -17.53 11.16
C ALA A 8 -15.43 -16.36 12.15
N GLN A 9 -14.86 -15.18 11.83
CA GLN A 9 -15.00 -13.98 12.67
C GLN A 9 -16.44 -13.49 12.71
N VAL A 10 -17.15 -13.53 11.58
CA VAL A 10 -18.58 -13.16 11.52
C VAL A 10 -19.42 -14.13 12.34
N LYS A 11 -19.17 -15.44 12.23
CA LYS A 11 -19.86 -16.46 13.04
C LYS A 11 -19.59 -16.31 14.52
N ALA A 12 -18.34 -16.02 14.91
CA ALA A 12 -17.98 -15.74 16.29
C ALA A 12 -18.73 -14.51 16.84
N LEU A 13 -18.89 -13.46 16.03
CA LEU A 13 -19.66 -12.27 16.40
C LEU A 13 -21.16 -12.58 16.58
N LEU A 14 -21.73 -13.39 15.69
CA LEU A 14 -23.15 -13.78 15.73
C LEU A 14 -23.44 -14.89 16.75
N ASN A 15 -22.42 -15.43 17.42
CA ASN A 15 -22.51 -16.63 18.26
C ASN A 15 -23.15 -17.82 17.53
N ALA A 16 -22.82 -17.99 16.25
CA ALA A 16 -23.29 -19.06 15.39
C ALA A 16 -22.19 -20.12 15.19
N SER A 17 -22.57 -21.40 15.17
CA SER A 17 -21.63 -22.53 14.94
C SER A 17 -21.98 -23.39 13.74
N GLU A 18 -23.18 -23.19 13.17
CA GLU A 18 -23.64 -23.93 12.01
C GLU A 18 -22.89 -23.50 10.73
N SER A 19 -22.88 -24.38 9.73
CA SER A 19 -22.17 -24.16 8.47
C SER A 19 -23.11 -24.00 7.27
N GLY A 20 -24.43 -24.06 7.47
CA GLY A 20 -25.42 -24.01 6.39
C GLY A 20 -25.32 -22.75 5.54
N ASP A 21 -25.02 -21.62 6.18
CA ASP A 21 -24.96 -20.31 5.54
C ASP A 21 -23.53 -19.85 5.20
N ASP A 22 -22.51 -20.70 5.34
CA ASP A 22 -21.11 -20.29 5.17
C ASP A 22 -20.84 -19.68 3.78
N ALA A 23 -21.50 -20.19 2.74
CA ALA A 23 -21.39 -19.65 1.38
C ALA A 23 -22.04 -18.25 1.27
N LEU A 24 -23.20 -18.05 1.90
CA LEU A 24 -23.87 -16.75 1.93
C LEU A 24 -23.06 -15.73 2.73
N LEU A 25 -22.52 -16.14 3.89
CA LEU A 25 -21.66 -15.30 4.71
C LEU A 25 -20.39 -14.90 3.96
N ALA A 26 -19.80 -15.80 3.18
CA ALA A 26 -18.64 -15.48 2.34
C ALA A 26 -18.98 -14.40 1.28
N ASP A 27 -20.13 -14.52 0.59
CA ASP A 27 -20.59 -13.49 -0.36
C ASP A 27 -20.81 -12.13 0.33
N LEU A 28 -21.45 -12.13 1.49
CA LEU A 28 -21.70 -10.91 2.26
C LEU A 28 -20.38 -10.25 2.72
N VAL A 29 -19.40 -11.04 3.14
CA VAL A 29 -18.05 -10.56 3.48
C VAL A 29 -17.37 -9.92 2.28
N THR A 30 -17.42 -10.56 1.11
CA THR A 30 -16.84 -10.02 -0.13
C THR A 30 -17.48 -8.69 -0.50
N ARG A 31 -18.81 -8.62 -0.44
CA ARG A 31 -19.57 -7.40 -0.75
C ARG A 31 -19.34 -6.28 0.26
N ALA A 32 -19.25 -6.61 1.54
CA ALA A 32 -18.93 -5.64 2.59
C ALA A 32 -17.52 -5.07 2.38
N SER A 33 -16.54 -5.92 2.06
CA SER A 33 -15.16 -5.49 1.77
C SER A 33 -15.12 -4.56 0.54
N ALA A 34 -15.85 -4.91 -0.53
CA ALA A 34 -16.00 -4.06 -1.72
C ALA A 34 -16.62 -2.69 -1.41
N MET A 35 -17.57 -2.65 -0.47
CA MET A 35 -18.21 -1.41 -0.05
C MET A 35 -17.24 -0.51 0.71
N VAL A 36 -16.40 -1.08 1.58
CA VAL A 36 -15.31 -0.35 2.27
C VAL A 36 -14.32 0.22 1.25
N ASP A 37 -13.90 -0.57 0.27
CA ASP A 37 -13.02 -0.10 -0.80
C ASP A 37 -13.65 1.07 -1.55
N SER A 38 -14.89 0.90 -1.97
CA SER A 38 -15.63 1.94 -2.71
C SER A 38 -15.77 3.23 -1.91
N TYR A 39 -16.02 3.13 -0.60
CA TYR A 39 -16.13 4.28 0.30
C TYR A 39 -14.79 5.00 0.51
N THR A 40 -13.68 4.26 0.46
CA THR A 40 -12.32 4.78 0.65
C THR A 40 -11.60 5.12 -0.66
N ARG A 41 -12.36 5.47 -1.70
CA ARG A 41 -11.87 5.82 -3.06
C ARG A 41 -11.18 4.66 -3.78
N ARG A 42 -11.72 3.45 -3.63
CA ARG A 42 -11.20 2.19 -4.18
C ARG A 42 -9.81 1.83 -3.68
N ARG A 43 -9.45 2.31 -2.49
CA ARG A 43 -8.21 1.90 -1.81
C ARG A 43 -8.38 0.47 -1.33
N THR A 44 -7.39 -0.38 -1.59
CA THR A 44 -7.32 -1.73 -1.05
C THR A 44 -6.39 -1.74 0.16
N PHE A 45 -6.86 -2.25 1.30
CA PHE A 45 -6.10 -2.29 2.57
C PHE A 45 -5.37 -3.62 2.81
N ALA A 46 -5.08 -4.36 1.75
CA ALA A 46 -4.26 -5.56 1.80
C ALA A 46 -2.85 -5.26 1.32
N GLU A 47 -1.85 -5.89 1.95
CA GLU A 47 -0.48 -5.80 1.48
C GLU A 47 -0.32 -6.42 0.09
N ARG A 48 0.50 -5.78 -0.74
CA ARG A 48 0.83 -6.25 -2.07
C ARG A 48 2.28 -5.90 -2.39
N ILE A 49 2.92 -6.76 -3.18
CA ILE A 49 4.28 -6.55 -3.66
C ILE A 49 4.17 -6.22 -5.14
N GLU A 50 4.51 -4.98 -5.49
CA GLU A 50 4.39 -4.45 -6.85
C GLU A 50 5.65 -3.68 -7.24
N THR A 51 5.96 -3.72 -8.54
CA THR A 51 6.91 -2.78 -9.13
C THR A 51 6.12 -1.59 -9.66
N ARG A 52 6.46 -0.38 -9.19
CA ARG A 52 5.84 0.87 -9.62
C ARG A 52 6.87 1.77 -10.28
N TYR A 53 6.46 2.45 -11.33
CA TYR A 53 7.28 3.36 -12.11
C TYR A 53 6.77 4.78 -11.92
N TYR A 54 7.71 5.72 -11.84
CA TYR A 54 7.42 7.13 -11.61
C TYR A 54 8.24 7.97 -12.59
N THR A 55 7.69 9.11 -12.99
CA THR A 55 8.31 10.04 -13.94
C THR A 55 8.83 11.27 -13.20
N PRO A 56 10.15 11.54 -13.21
CA PRO A 56 10.70 12.78 -12.67
C PRO A 56 10.11 14.02 -13.34
N GLY A 57 9.75 15.02 -12.53
CA GLY A 57 9.08 16.24 -12.99
C GLY A 57 7.55 16.16 -12.98
N GLU A 58 6.98 14.96 -13.07
CA GLU A 58 5.53 14.72 -12.90
C GLU A 58 5.24 14.27 -11.46
N ASP A 59 5.94 13.22 -11.01
CA ASP A 59 5.75 12.62 -9.69
C ASP A 59 6.73 13.17 -8.64
N THR A 60 7.63 14.08 -9.04
CA THR A 60 8.67 14.61 -8.15
C THR A 60 8.58 16.12 -7.95
N SER A 61 8.88 16.55 -6.73
CA SER A 61 9.16 17.96 -6.40
C SER A 61 10.55 18.05 -5.77
N GLY A 62 11.52 18.44 -6.59
CA GLY A 62 12.94 18.46 -6.22
C GLY A 62 13.43 17.06 -5.84
N ARG A 63 13.78 16.86 -4.56
CA ARG A 63 14.27 15.58 -4.03
C ARG A 63 13.17 14.67 -3.47
N LEU A 64 11.92 15.09 -3.53
CA LEU A 64 10.77 14.33 -3.04
C LEU A 64 10.06 13.67 -4.21
N LEU A 65 9.91 12.36 -4.14
CA LEU A 65 9.02 11.56 -4.98
C LEU A 65 7.69 11.36 -4.24
N PHE A 66 6.59 11.68 -4.90
CA PHE A 66 5.24 11.39 -4.45
C PHE A 66 4.83 10.02 -4.97
N LEU A 67 4.34 9.17 -4.06
CA LEU A 67 3.84 7.86 -4.42
C LEU A 67 2.36 7.96 -4.77
N ASP A 68 1.93 7.13 -5.69
CA ASP A 68 0.53 7.01 -6.12
C ASP A 68 -0.30 6.12 -5.18
N ASP A 69 0.36 5.43 -4.24
CA ASP A 69 -0.29 4.67 -3.16
C ASP A 69 0.62 4.54 -1.92
N ASP A 70 0.04 4.00 -0.87
CA ASP A 70 0.64 3.81 0.44
C ASP A 70 1.73 2.73 0.44
N LEU A 71 2.91 3.12 0.89
CA LEU A 71 4.09 2.27 0.94
C LEU A 71 4.33 1.74 2.35
N LEU A 72 4.35 0.42 2.49
CA LEU A 72 4.70 -0.27 3.73
C LEU A 72 6.22 -0.53 3.82
N SER A 73 6.83 -0.97 2.74
CA SER A 73 8.26 -1.33 2.68
C SER A 73 8.79 -1.27 1.25
N ILE A 74 10.07 -0.96 1.09
CA ILE A 74 10.77 -0.98 -0.21
C ILE A 74 11.61 -2.25 -0.31
N THR A 75 11.41 -3.02 -1.37
CA THR A 75 12.30 -4.15 -1.72
C THR A 75 13.54 -3.64 -2.45
N THR A 76 13.34 -2.85 -3.51
CA THR A 76 14.39 -2.22 -4.30
C THR A 76 13.91 -0.85 -4.75
N LEU A 77 14.81 0.14 -4.74
CA LEU A 77 14.56 1.46 -5.32
C LEU A 77 15.64 1.72 -6.36
N THR A 78 15.24 1.91 -7.61
CA THR A 78 16.14 2.14 -8.74
C THR A 78 15.81 3.49 -9.37
N ASN A 79 16.84 4.29 -9.63
CA ASN A 79 16.71 5.56 -10.33
C ASN A 79 16.51 5.34 -11.85
N GLY A 80 16.03 6.33 -12.60
CA GLY A 80 15.81 6.15 -14.04
C GLY A 80 17.09 5.93 -14.85
N ASP A 81 18.26 6.26 -14.29
CA ASP A 81 19.57 5.92 -14.85
C ASP A 81 20.01 4.46 -14.63
N GLY A 82 19.19 3.64 -13.94
CA GLY A 82 19.46 2.23 -13.64
C GLY A 82 20.24 2.01 -12.33
N THR A 83 20.64 3.06 -11.63
CA THR A 83 21.36 2.94 -10.35
C THR A 83 20.42 2.58 -9.22
N ILE A 84 20.76 1.55 -8.44
CA ILE A 84 20.04 1.21 -7.21
C ILE A 84 20.36 2.26 -6.14
N ILE A 85 19.33 2.87 -5.56
CA ILE A 85 19.44 3.83 -4.47
C ILE A 85 19.40 3.08 -3.14
N ALA A 86 20.48 3.18 -2.36
CA ALA A 86 20.57 2.52 -1.06
C ALA A 86 19.62 3.15 -0.02
N ALA A 87 19.17 2.36 0.95
CA ALA A 87 18.32 2.84 2.06
C ALA A 87 19.00 3.95 2.90
N THR A 88 20.33 4.05 2.85
CA THR A 88 21.09 5.13 3.47
C THR A 88 20.94 6.47 2.78
N ASP A 89 20.47 6.51 1.53
CA ASP A 89 20.43 7.71 0.69
C ASP A 89 19.05 8.37 0.59
N TYR A 90 18.03 7.77 1.20
CA TYR A 90 16.69 8.33 1.26
C TYR A 90 16.06 8.21 2.64
N VAL A 91 14.91 8.87 2.80
CA VAL A 91 14.05 8.80 3.97
C VAL A 91 12.61 8.77 3.51
N LEU A 92 11.78 7.96 4.19
CA LEU A 92 10.34 7.91 3.92
C LEU A 92 9.64 9.16 4.47
N ARG A 93 8.47 9.44 3.91
CA ARG A 93 7.56 10.48 4.37
C ARG A 93 6.16 9.88 4.61
N PRO A 94 5.56 10.06 5.80
CA PRO A 94 6.11 10.73 6.99
C PRO A 94 7.34 9.98 7.56
N ALA A 95 8.16 10.67 8.34
CA ALA A 95 9.34 10.06 8.95
C ALA A 95 8.91 9.13 10.09
N ASN A 96 9.45 7.91 10.11
CA ASN A 96 9.24 6.90 11.17
C ASN A 96 7.77 6.47 11.36
N ILE A 97 6.88 6.78 10.42
CA ILE A 97 5.46 6.44 10.48
C ILE A 97 5.08 5.83 9.13
N LEU A 98 4.31 4.74 9.19
CA LEU A 98 3.73 4.08 8.04
C LEU A 98 2.21 4.26 8.05
N PRO A 99 1.54 4.22 6.89
CA PRO A 99 2.13 4.09 5.56
C PRO A 99 2.87 5.35 5.10
N ALA A 100 3.90 5.15 4.28
CA ALA A 100 4.62 6.25 3.64
C ALA A 100 3.90 6.69 2.35
N TRP A 101 3.76 7.99 2.15
CA TRP A 101 3.22 8.60 0.92
C TRP A 101 4.33 9.13 0.00
N GLY A 102 5.57 9.15 0.45
CA GLY A 102 6.67 9.75 -0.32
C GLY A 102 8.04 9.24 0.06
N ILE A 103 8.97 9.37 -0.88
CA ILE A 103 10.39 9.06 -0.71
C ILE A 103 11.18 10.33 -0.96
N ARG A 104 11.99 10.74 0.02
CA ARG A 104 12.87 11.91 -0.13
C ARG A 104 14.33 11.50 -0.13
N LEU A 105 15.07 11.87 -1.18
CA LEU A 105 16.52 11.73 -1.23
C LEU A 105 17.18 12.65 -0.19
N LYS A 106 18.17 12.13 0.53
CA LYS A 106 18.96 12.92 1.47
C LYS A 106 19.80 13.93 0.70
N ALA A 107 19.96 15.14 1.23
CA ALA A 107 20.82 16.14 0.59
C ALA A 107 22.28 15.67 0.49
N SER A 108 22.72 14.80 1.40
CA SER A 108 24.07 14.23 1.45
C SER A 108 24.34 13.12 0.45
N SER A 109 23.32 12.54 -0.22
CA SER A 109 23.54 11.42 -1.13
C SER A 109 24.14 11.84 -2.48
N GLY A 110 24.05 13.12 -2.85
CA GLY A 110 24.45 13.59 -4.17
C GLY A 110 23.54 13.14 -5.33
N ILE A 111 22.47 12.39 -5.03
CA ILE A 111 21.54 11.84 -6.02
C ILE A 111 20.40 12.84 -6.29
N SER A 112 19.93 12.85 -7.54
CA SER A 112 18.69 13.48 -7.99
C SER A 112 17.83 12.45 -8.73
N TRP A 113 16.50 12.61 -8.68
CA TRP A 113 15.61 11.83 -9.53
C TRP A 113 15.87 12.16 -10.99
N THR A 114 16.07 11.14 -11.82
CA THR A 114 16.36 11.23 -13.27
C THR A 114 15.58 10.20 -14.03
#